data_AF-A0A963NKP5-F1
#
_entry.id   AF-A0A963NKP5-F1
#
_cell.length_a   1.000
_cell.length_b   1.000
_cell.length_c   1.000
_cell.angle_alpha   90.00
_cell.angle_beta   90.00
_cell.angle_gamma   90.00
#
_symmetry.space_group_name_H-M   'P 1'
#
loop_
_entity.id
_entity.type
_entity.pdbx_description
1 polymer ?
#
loop_
_entity_poly.entity_id
_entity_poly.type
_entity_poly.pdbx_seq_one_letter_code
_entity_poly.pdbx_strand_id
1 'polypeptide(L)'
;MTLHAKPSPTPLSTHDTTRIDDTRIKAVRPLITPALLEEWLPAPEAARALVETSRAAISRVLHGADDRLVVVVGPCSIHDHAQAMQYARALKALADRHADDLLVVMRVYFEKP
;
A
#
# COMPACT_ATOMS: atom_id res chain seq x y z
N MET A 1 -6.57 32.12 -17.57
CA MET A 1 -5.73 31.81 -18.74
C MET A 1 -5.60 30.30 -18.80
N THR A 2 -6.52 29.67 -19.53
CA THR A 2 -6.86 28.25 -19.39
C THR A 2 -6.01 27.43 -20.35
N LEU A 3 -5.00 26.73 -19.83
CA LEU A 3 -4.20 25.77 -20.62
C LEU A 3 -5.02 24.50 -20.85
N HIS A 4 -5.73 24.45 -21.97
CA HIS A 4 -6.25 23.20 -22.52
C HIS A 4 -5.09 22.42 -23.14
N ALA A 5 -4.45 21.55 -22.35
CA ALA A 5 -3.56 20.54 -22.89
C ALA A 5 -4.40 19.50 -23.65
N LYS A 6 -4.30 19.50 -24.98
CA LYS A 6 -4.89 18.44 -25.81
C LYS A 6 -4.13 17.13 -25.54
N PRO A 7 -4.79 16.00 -25.24
CA PRO A 7 -4.11 14.72 -25.21
C PRO A 7 -3.73 14.34 -26.64
N SER A 8 -2.44 14.09 -26.89
CA SER A 8 -2.01 13.47 -28.14
C SER A 8 -2.44 11.99 -28.14
N PRO A 9 -2.90 11.43 -29.27
CA PRO A 9 -3.44 10.08 -29.33
C PRO A 9 -2.37 9.00 -29.56
N THR A 10 -1.08 9.32 -29.46
CA THR A 10 -0.04 8.33 -29.72
C THR A 10 0.10 7.43 -28.50
N PRO A 11 -0.24 6.13 -28.58
CA PRO A 11 0.07 5.21 -27.50
C PRO A 11 1.60 5.21 -27.33
N LEU A 12 2.06 5.40 -26.10
CA LEU A 12 3.45 5.15 -25.73
C LEU A 12 3.75 3.67 -26.03
N SER A 13 4.31 3.39 -27.20
CA SER A 13 4.66 2.03 -27.60
C SER A 13 6.10 1.74 -27.19
N THR A 14 6.36 0.48 -26.83
CA THR A 14 7.72 -0.07 -26.92
C THR A 14 8.19 0.17 -28.35
N HIS A 15 9.40 0.68 -28.53
CA HIS A 15 10.00 0.76 -29.85
C HIS A 15 10.30 -0.68 -30.30
N ASP A 16 9.40 -1.24 -31.10
CA ASP A 16 9.56 -2.55 -31.72
C ASP A 16 10.58 -2.39 -32.87
N THR A 17 11.86 -2.58 -32.54
CA THR A 17 12.97 -2.25 -33.44
C THR A 17 13.39 -3.42 -34.34
N THR A 18 12.86 -4.63 -34.11
CA THR A 18 13.21 -5.84 -34.86
C THR A 18 12.02 -6.78 -35.07
N ARG A 19 12.14 -7.77 -35.97
CA ARG A 19 11.06 -8.77 -36.23
C ARG A 19 10.94 -9.86 -35.16
N ILE A 20 11.76 -9.80 -34.11
CA ILE A 20 11.83 -10.81 -33.04
C ILE A 20 11.48 -10.23 -31.66
N ASP A 21 11.30 -8.92 -31.56
CA ASP A 21 10.92 -8.27 -30.31
C ASP A 21 9.41 -8.40 -30.08
N ASP A 22 9.01 -8.43 -28.80
CA ASP A 22 7.62 -8.40 -28.33
C ASP A 22 6.63 -9.39 -28.99
N THR A 23 7.13 -10.47 -29.61
CA THR A 23 6.34 -11.45 -30.40
C THR A 23 5.17 -12.11 -29.67
N ARG A 24 5.14 -12.07 -28.34
CA ARG A 24 4.05 -12.58 -27.48
C ARG A 24 3.50 -11.53 -26.51
N ILE A 25 3.83 -10.26 -26.68
CA ILE A 25 3.34 -9.17 -25.83
C ILE A 25 2.01 -8.67 -26.40
N LYS A 26 0.94 -8.76 -25.60
CA LYS A 26 -0.39 -8.28 -26.01
C LYS A 26 -0.47 -6.75 -26.03
N ALA A 27 0.15 -6.11 -25.05
CA ALA A 27 0.21 -4.66 -24.92
C ALA A 27 1.25 -4.28 -23.88
N VAL A 28 1.89 -3.13 -24.08
CA VAL A 28 2.63 -2.42 -23.03
C VAL A 28 1.83 -1.20 -22.64
N ARG A 29 1.64 -1.01 -21.33
CA ARG A 29 0.89 0.13 -20.79
C ARG A 29 1.80 0.88 -19.81
N PRO A 30 2.04 2.17 -20.03
CA PRO A 30 2.79 2.98 -19.08
C PRO A 30 2.00 3.06 -17.76
N LEU A 31 2.73 2.99 -16.65
CA LEU A 31 2.19 3.17 -15.30
C LEU A 31 2.59 4.55 -14.77
N ILE A 32 1.79 5.12 -13.88
CA ILE A 32 2.18 6.30 -13.11
C ILE A 32 3.47 6.00 -12.35
N THR A 33 4.40 6.95 -12.31
CA THR A 33 5.65 6.77 -11.55
C THR A 33 5.36 6.87 -10.04
N PRO A 34 6.15 6.21 -9.19
CA PRO A 34 5.98 6.31 -7.74
C PRO A 34 6.01 7.77 -7.24
N ALA A 35 6.94 8.58 -7.73
CA ALA A 35 7.05 9.99 -7.35
C ALA A 35 5.79 10.81 -7.68
N LEU A 36 5.18 10.60 -8.86
CA LEU A 36 3.93 11.28 -9.22
C LEU A 36 2.75 10.79 -8.36
N LEU A 37 2.71 9.50 -8.03
CA LEU A 37 1.67 8.96 -7.15
C LEU A 37 1.77 9.53 -5.73
N GLU A 38 2.98 9.65 -5.19
CA GLU A 38 3.24 10.26 -3.88
C GLU A 38 2.86 11.75 -3.85
N GLU A 39 3.07 12.48 -4.95
CA GLU A 39 2.62 13.87 -5.07
C GLU A 39 1.09 13.99 -5.10
N TRP A 40 0.41 13.07 -5.80
CA TRP A 40 -1.05 13.07 -5.92
C TRP A 40 -1.75 12.61 -4.63
N LEU A 41 -1.12 11.70 -3.89
CA LEU A 41 -1.65 11.10 -2.67
C LEU A 41 -0.60 11.16 -1.54
N PRO A 42 -0.28 12.37 -1.04
CA PRO A 42 0.71 12.53 0.00
C PRO A 42 0.24 11.86 1.30
N ALA A 43 1.12 11.06 1.91
CA ALA A 43 0.83 10.46 3.20
C ALA A 43 0.66 11.54 4.27
N PRO A 44 -0.45 11.55 5.04
CA PRO A 44 -0.62 12.49 6.15
C PRO A 44 0.50 12.34 7.17
N GLU A 45 0.91 13.44 7.81
CA GLU A 45 1.98 13.42 8.82
C GLU A 45 1.71 12.41 9.94
N ALA A 46 0.46 12.32 10.41
CA ALA A 46 0.05 11.34 11.41
C ALA A 46 0.25 9.89 10.95
N ALA A 47 0.05 9.59 9.66
CA ALA A 47 0.28 8.26 9.11
C ALA A 47 1.78 7.93 9.05
N ARG A 48 2.62 8.90 8.70
CA ARG A 48 4.09 8.76 8.69
C ARG A 48 4.62 8.47 10.09
N ALA A 49 4.23 9.30 11.07
CA ALA A 49 4.60 9.11 12.46
C ALA A 49 4.12 7.77 13.02
N LEU A 50 2.89 7.34 12.67
CA LEU A 50 2.37 6.02 13.06
C LEU A 50 3.22 4.89 12.47
N VAL A 51 3.61 4.96 11.20
CA VAL A 51 4.45 3.94 10.56
C VAL A 51 5.83 3.86 11.21
N GLU A 52 6.47 5.01 11.46
CA GLU A 52 7.79 5.08 12.08
C GLU A 52 7.77 4.48 13.50
N THR A 53 6.84 4.95 14.33
CA THR A 53 6.69 4.46 15.71
C THR A 53 6.31 2.98 15.77
N SER A 54 5.43 2.51 14.89
CA SER A 54 5.03 1.09 14.84
C SER A 54 6.20 0.19 14.43
N ARG A 55 7.02 0.61 13.45
CA ARG A 55 8.21 -0.14 13.03
C ARG A 55 9.24 -0.25 14.16
N ALA A 56 9.47 0.85 14.88
CA ALA A 56 10.34 0.85 16.05
C ALA A 56 9.82 -0.09 17.14
N ALA A 57 8.52 -0.06 17.45
CA ALA A 57 7.89 -0.94 18.44
C ALA A 57 8.00 -2.43 18.05
N ILE A 58 7.70 -2.77 16.78
CA ILE A 58 7.87 -4.14 16.26
C ILE A 58 9.34 -4.57 16.39
N SER A 59 10.28 -3.69 16.05
CA SER A 59 11.71 -3.99 16.20
C SER A 59 12.06 -4.32 17.65
N ARG A 60 11.60 -3.56 18.63
CA ARG A 60 11.85 -3.87 20.05
C ARG A 60 11.33 -5.25 20.45
N VAL A 61 10.11 -5.60 20.01
CA VAL A 61 9.54 -6.94 20.28
C VAL A 61 10.41 -8.04 19.68
N LEU A 62 10.80 -7.89 18.41
CA LEU A 62 11.64 -8.89 17.72
C LEU A 62 13.04 -9.05 18.35
N HIS A 63 13.55 -8.01 19.03
CA HIS A 63 14.82 -8.06 19.75
C HIS A 63 14.66 -8.42 21.25
N GLY A 64 13.44 -8.73 21.71
CA GLY A 64 13.16 -9.09 23.11
C GLY A 64 13.23 -7.92 24.10
N ALA A 65 13.20 -6.67 23.63
CA ALA A 65 13.19 -5.46 24.46
C ALA A 65 11.77 -4.97 24.81
N ASP A 66 10.74 -5.66 24.33
CA ASP A 66 9.32 -5.46 24.57
C ASP A 66 8.69 -6.85 24.54
N ASP A 67 7.96 -7.23 25.58
CA ASP A 67 7.45 -8.59 25.79
C ASP A 67 6.07 -8.83 25.17
N ARG A 68 5.48 -7.81 24.54
CA ARG A 68 4.19 -7.93 23.84
C ARG A 68 4.29 -8.84 22.63
N LEU A 69 3.15 -9.44 22.26
CA LEU A 69 3.04 -10.26 21.05
C LEU A 69 2.69 -9.40 19.83
N VAL A 70 3.48 -9.48 18.76
CA VAL A 70 3.10 -8.92 17.45
C VAL A 70 2.03 -9.78 16.79
N VAL A 71 0.88 -9.18 16.47
CA VAL A 71 -0.26 -9.88 15.85
C VAL A 71 -0.60 -9.24 14.51
N VAL A 72 -0.28 -9.92 13.41
CA VAL A 72 -0.69 -9.51 12.06
C VAL A 72 -2.00 -10.19 11.71
N VAL A 73 -3.10 -9.43 11.66
CA VAL A 73 -4.45 -10.00 11.51
C VAL A 73 -5.35 -9.15 10.62
N GLY A 74 -6.18 -9.79 9.80
CA GLY A 74 -7.08 -9.13 8.86
C GLY A 74 -7.61 -10.06 7.78
N PRO A 75 -8.43 -9.54 6.86
CA PRO A 75 -8.94 -10.29 5.71
C PRO A 75 -7.82 -10.91 4.88
N CYS A 76 -8.12 -12.00 4.16
CA CYS A 76 -7.12 -12.68 3.32
C CYS A 76 -6.59 -11.76 2.21
N SER A 77 -7.49 -11.03 1.55
CA SER A 77 -7.19 -9.95 0.63
C SER A 77 -8.29 -8.88 0.70
N ILE A 78 -7.93 -7.64 0.38
CA ILE A 78 -8.83 -6.50 0.34
C ILE A 78 -9.35 -6.35 -1.08
N HIS A 79 -10.66 -6.53 -1.24
CA HIS A 79 -11.37 -6.30 -2.51
C HIS A 79 -12.44 -5.20 -2.38
N ASP A 80 -12.76 -4.78 -1.16
CA ASP A 80 -13.75 -3.75 -0.84
C ASP A 80 -13.18 -2.78 0.21
N HIS A 81 -13.08 -1.51 -0.16
CA HIS A 81 -12.54 -0.46 0.70
C HIS A 81 -13.44 -0.17 1.92
N ALA A 82 -14.75 -0.15 1.75
CA ALA A 82 -15.67 0.19 2.84
C ALA A 82 -15.68 -0.89 3.93
N GLN A 83 -15.69 -2.16 3.51
CA GLN A 83 -15.59 -3.31 4.42
C GLN A 83 -14.22 -3.35 5.11
N ALA A 84 -13.14 -3.04 4.40
CA ALA A 84 -11.81 -2.93 5.00
C ALA A 84 -11.77 -1.86 6.11
N MET A 85 -12.37 -0.69 5.86
CA MET A 85 -12.43 0.38 6.86
C MET A 85 -13.35 0.05 8.04
N GLN A 86 -14.46 -0.65 7.82
CA GLN A 86 -15.30 -1.15 8.90
C GLN A 86 -14.51 -2.12 9.80
N TYR A 87 -13.79 -3.06 9.20
CA TYR A 87 -12.92 -3.99 9.92
C TYR A 87 -11.82 -3.25 10.69
N ALA A 88 -11.14 -2.28 10.06
CA ALA A 88 -10.07 -1.50 10.67
C ALA A 88 -10.54 -0.78 11.95
N ARG A 89 -11.73 -0.17 11.93
CA ARG A 89 -12.33 0.51 13.09
C ARG A 89 -12.63 -0.47 14.23
N ALA A 90 -13.21 -1.63 13.91
CA ALA A 90 -13.48 -2.67 14.91
C ALA A 90 -12.18 -3.23 15.51
N LEU A 91 -11.16 -3.47 14.66
CA LEU A 91 -9.85 -3.95 15.09
C LEU A 91 -9.14 -2.92 15.97
N LYS A 92 -9.23 -1.63 15.66
CA LYS A 92 -8.63 -0.55 16.48
C LYS A 92 -9.14 -0.57 17.92
N ALA A 93 -10.45 -0.73 18.11
CA ALA A 93 -11.03 -0.81 19.45
C ALA A 93 -10.54 -2.04 20.24
N LEU A 94 -10.26 -3.16 19.56
CA LEU A 94 -9.66 -4.35 20.17
C LEU A 94 -8.18 -4.13 20.47
N ALA A 95 -7.43 -3.55 19.54
CA ALA A 95 -6.02 -3.23 19.72
C ALA A 95 -5.79 -2.32 20.93
N ASP A 96 -6.64 -1.30 21.11
CA ASP A 96 -6.56 -0.40 22.25
C ASP A 96 -6.84 -1.11 23.59
N ARG A 97 -7.81 -2.03 23.61
CA ARG A 97 -8.15 -2.81 24.82
C ARG A 97 -7.05 -3.78 25.25
N HIS A 98 -6.21 -4.21 24.32
CA HIS A 98 -5.16 -5.21 24.57
C HIS A 98 -3.76 -4.64 24.37
N ALA A 99 -3.60 -3.32 24.40
CA ALA A 99 -2.35 -2.64 24.05
C ALA A 99 -1.16 -2.96 24.97
N ASP A 100 -1.46 -3.38 26.21
CA ASP A 100 -0.48 -3.79 27.21
C ASP A 100 0.19 -5.13 26.86
N ASP A 101 -0.54 -6.03 26.18
CA ASP A 101 -0.06 -7.39 25.86
C ASP A 101 0.20 -7.60 24.36
N LEU A 102 -0.50 -6.86 23.49
CA LEU A 102 -0.51 -7.09 22.04
C LEU A 102 -0.09 -5.85 21.26
N LEU A 103 0.76 -6.07 20.26
CA LEU A 103 1.07 -5.10 19.20
C LEU A 103 0.36 -5.53 17.90
N VAL A 104 -0.88 -5.07 17.74
CA VAL A 104 -1.76 -5.47 16.63
C VAL A 104 -1.45 -4.66 15.36
N VAL A 105 -1.29 -5.36 14.23
CA VAL A 105 -1.08 -4.79 12.89
C VAL A 105 -2.14 -5.34 11.95
N MET A 106 -2.92 -4.45 11.32
CA MET A 106 -3.91 -4.88 10.33
C MET A 106 -3.22 -5.46 9.08
N ARG A 107 -3.65 -6.66 8.67
CA ARG A 107 -3.27 -7.25 7.38
C ARG A 107 -4.02 -6.55 6.24
N VAL A 108 -3.27 -5.98 5.28
CA VAL A 108 -3.80 -5.27 4.10
C VAL A 108 -3.12 -5.83 2.84
N TYR A 109 -3.56 -6.99 2.37
CA TYR A 109 -3.04 -7.62 1.14
C TYR A 109 -3.99 -7.35 -0.02
N PHE A 110 -3.48 -6.94 -1.18
CA PHE A 110 -4.33 -6.61 -2.34
C PHE A 110 -4.62 -7.83 -3.23
N GLU A 111 -3.72 -8.81 -3.25
CA GLU A 111 -3.81 -9.96 -4.13
C GLU A 111 -3.57 -11.26 -3.37
N LYS A 112 -4.11 -12.34 -3.93
CA LYS A 112 -3.83 -13.70 -3.51
C LYS A 112 -3.05 -14.38 -4.66
N PRO A 113 -1.93 -15.06 -4.37
CA PRO A 113 -1.19 -15.81 -5.36
C PRO A 113 -2.00 -16.99 -5.92
#